data_AF-A0A3B8Q3S3-F1
#
_entry.id   AF-A0A3B8Q3S3-F1
#
_cell.length_a   1.000
_cell.length_b   1.000
_cell.length_c   1.000
_cell.angle_alpha   90.00
_cell.angle_beta   90.00
_cell.angle_gamma   90.00
#
_symmetry.space_group_name_H-M   'P 1'
#
loop_
_entity.id
_entity.type
_entity.pdbx_description
1 polymer ?
#
loop_
_entity_poly.entity_id
_entity_poly.type
_entity_poly.pdbx_seq_one_letter_code
_entity_poly.pdbx_strand_id
1 'polypeptide(L)'
;EEADDAAREKVRAEMHEPYRTLLGHFRHEVGHYYWDRLIAGTKWLKPFQGVFGDEQLDYQTALRRNYEGGPPGDWPQRHVSSYASVHPWEDWAETWAHYLHMLDSLNTALGFGLEADDLEFDAEPFRADSLFDPQATDAERFLALLNSWVELTAVLNELSRSMGQPDLYPFVLSKPAVKKLHFVHTVVRDSRATPVP
;
A
#
# COMPACT_ATOMS: atom_id res chain seq x y z
N GLU A 1 -15.25 -10.07 16.54
CA GLU A 1 -14.41 -9.65 17.67
C GLU A 1 -13.01 -10.13 17.42
N GLU A 2 -12.14 -9.14 17.29
CA GLU A 2 -10.70 -9.17 17.22
C GLU A 2 -10.14 -9.75 18.54
N ALA A 3 -10.43 -11.03 18.79
CA ALA A 3 -10.00 -11.74 19.97
C ALA A 3 -8.52 -12.10 19.81
N ASP A 4 -7.65 -11.11 20.04
CA ASP A 4 -6.57 -11.19 21.03
C ASP A 4 -5.61 -9.99 20.84
N ASP A 5 -6.01 -8.83 21.36
CA ASP A 5 -5.15 -7.64 21.47
C ASP A 5 -3.84 -7.94 22.25
N ALA A 6 -3.80 -8.97 23.10
CA ALA A 6 -2.61 -9.36 23.86
C ALA A 6 -1.63 -10.22 23.04
N ALA A 7 -2.12 -11.06 22.12
CA ALA A 7 -1.26 -11.71 21.11
C ALA A 7 -0.65 -10.68 20.15
N ARG A 8 -1.41 -9.61 19.85
CA ARG A 8 -1.00 -8.51 18.97
C ARG A 8 0.17 -7.70 19.54
N GLU A 9 0.21 -7.45 20.85
CA GLU A 9 1.33 -6.81 21.56
C GLU A 9 2.62 -7.65 21.51
N LYS A 10 2.51 -8.97 21.58
CA LYS A 10 3.67 -9.86 21.49
C LYS A 10 4.25 -9.91 20.07
N VAL A 11 3.38 -9.89 19.06
CA VAL A 11 3.74 -9.78 17.64
C VAL A 11 4.27 -8.37 17.30
N ARG A 12 3.78 -7.31 17.97
CA ARG A 12 4.27 -5.92 17.84
C ARG A 12 5.75 -5.78 18.16
N ALA A 13 6.26 -6.53 19.14
CA ALA A 13 7.65 -6.48 19.55
C ALA A 13 8.59 -7.32 18.66
N GLU A 14 8.09 -8.42 18.08
CA GLU A 14 8.92 -9.39 17.35
C GLU A 14 9.07 -9.04 15.85
N MET A 15 8.08 -8.39 15.22
CA MET A 15 8.04 -8.21 13.76
C MET A 15 8.87 -7.06 13.18
N HIS A 16 9.60 -6.27 13.97
CA HIS A 16 10.53 -5.21 13.48
C HIS A 16 9.98 -4.35 12.31
N GLU A 17 8.67 -4.11 12.24
CA GLU A 17 8.11 -3.27 11.19
C GLU A 17 8.22 -1.80 11.63
N PRO A 18 9.09 -0.98 11.01
CA PRO A 18 9.41 0.36 11.51
C PRO A 18 8.25 1.36 11.42
N TYR A 19 7.10 0.95 10.86
CA TYR A 19 6.06 1.86 10.37
C TYR A 19 4.70 1.81 11.08
N ARG A 20 4.55 1.04 12.15
CA ARG A 20 3.28 0.93 12.88
C ARG A 20 3.04 2.12 13.83
N THR A 21 2.75 3.27 13.25
CA THR A 21 2.13 4.41 13.96
C THR A 21 0.63 4.16 14.16
N LEU A 22 0.00 4.83 15.15
CA LEU A 22 -1.46 4.79 15.31
C LEU A 22 -2.20 5.21 14.04
N LEU A 23 -1.65 6.19 13.31
CA LEU A 23 -2.21 6.66 12.04
C LEU A 23 -2.12 5.57 10.95
N GLY A 24 -1.00 4.84 10.88
CA GLY A 24 -0.83 3.71 9.97
C GLY A 24 -1.88 2.62 10.23
N HIS A 25 -2.05 2.22 11.48
CA HIS A 25 -3.05 1.23 11.87
C HIS A 25 -4.47 1.71 11.56
N PHE A 26 -4.80 2.97 11.87
CA PHE A 26 -6.11 3.52 11.54
C PHE A 26 -6.39 3.50 10.02
N ARG A 27 -5.39 3.84 9.19
CA ARG A 27 -5.52 3.76 7.73
C ARG A 27 -5.78 2.32 7.24
N HIS A 28 -5.18 1.33 7.89
CA HIS A 28 -5.40 -0.09 7.61
C HIS A 28 -6.85 -0.51 7.92
N GLU A 29 -7.36 -0.17 9.12
CA GLU A 29 -8.75 -0.47 9.50
C GLU A 29 -9.76 0.21 8.58
N VAL A 30 -9.48 1.46 8.18
CA VAL A 30 -10.26 2.17 7.17
C VAL A 30 -10.23 1.43 5.83
N GLY A 31 -9.11 0.81 5.48
CA GLY A 31 -8.98 -0.05 4.30
C GLY A 31 -9.96 -1.21 4.30
N HIS A 32 -10.07 -1.95 5.42
CA HIS A 32 -11.08 -3.01 5.56
C HIS A 32 -12.51 -2.48 5.41
N TYR A 33 -12.82 -1.37 6.08
CA TYR A 33 -14.13 -0.74 5.95
C TYR A 33 -14.49 -0.40 4.49
N TYR A 34 -13.54 0.15 3.72
CA TYR A 34 -13.76 0.46 2.31
C TYR A 34 -13.73 -0.77 1.40
N TRP A 35 -13.14 -1.89 1.83
CA TRP A 35 -13.28 -3.16 1.12
C TRP A 35 -14.75 -3.58 1.08
N ASP A 36 -15.41 -3.60 2.24
CA ASP A 36 -16.82 -3.96 2.36
C ASP A 36 -17.71 -3.03 1.52
N ARG A 37 -17.37 -1.73 1.48
CA ARG A 37 -18.19 -0.74 0.78
C ARG A 37 -17.95 -0.65 -0.72
N LEU A 38 -16.71 -0.83 -1.18
CA LEU A 38 -16.33 -0.59 -2.57
C LEU A 38 -16.09 -1.87 -3.37
N ILE A 39 -15.72 -2.97 -2.71
CA ILE A 39 -15.35 -4.23 -3.36
C ILE A 39 -16.44 -5.29 -3.18
N ALA A 40 -16.81 -5.59 -1.92
CA ALA A 40 -17.73 -6.67 -1.62
C ALA A 40 -19.10 -6.47 -2.32
N GLY A 41 -19.53 -7.47 -3.09
CA GLY A 41 -20.81 -7.43 -3.79
C GLY A 41 -20.93 -6.40 -4.92
N THR A 42 -19.83 -5.74 -5.32
CA THR A 42 -19.83 -4.75 -6.41
C THR A 42 -19.20 -5.31 -7.70
N LYS A 43 -19.17 -4.47 -8.75
CA LYS A 43 -18.45 -4.77 -10.01
C LYS A 43 -16.95 -5.00 -9.80
N TRP A 44 -16.39 -4.54 -8.68
CA TRP A 44 -14.95 -4.55 -8.41
C TRP A 44 -14.45 -5.86 -7.81
N LEU A 45 -15.31 -6.77 -7.34
CA LEU A 45 -14.90 -8.03 -6.72
C LEU A 45 -14.06 -8.92 -7.67
N LYS A 46 -14.49 -9.08 -8.93
CA LYS A 46 -13.73 -9.88 -9.90
C LYS A 46 -12.37 -9.26 -10.25
N PRO A 47 -12.28 -7.95 -10.58
CA PRO A 47 -11.01 -7.26 -10.72
C PRO A 47 -10.10 -7.38 -9.48
N PHE A 48 -10.68 -7.24 -8.28
CA PHE A 48 -9.97 -7.41 -7.02
C PHE A 48 -9.31 -8.79 -6.93
N GLN A 49 -10.07 -9.86 -7.19
CA GLN A 49 -9.55 -11.23 -7.19
C GLN A 49 -8.42 -11.45 -8.20
N GLY A 50 -8.47 -10.76 -9.35
CA GLY A 50 -7.41 -10.79 -10.35
C GLY A 50 -6.11 -10.06 -9.94
N VAL A 51 -6.19 -9.14 -8.97
CA VAL A 51 -5.06 -8.29 -8.55
C VAL A 51 -4.49 -8.73 -7.20
N PHE A 52 -5.34 -9.09 -6.23
CA PHE A 52 -4.98 -9.44 -4.86
C PHE A 52 -5.04 -10.95 -4.58
N GLY A 53 -5.87 -11.68 -5.34
CA GLY A 53 -6.13 -13.10 -5.11
C GLY A 53 -7.47 -13.36 -4.42
N ASP A 54 -7.68 -14.62 -4.04
CA ASP A 54 -8.95 -15.11 -3.49
C ASP A 54 -9.14 -14.75 -2.01
N GLU A 55 -10.08 -13.85 -1.72
CA GLU A 55 -10.43 -13.44 -0.36
C GLU A 55 -11.15 -14.52 0.47
N GLN A 56 -11.63 -15.59 -0.17
CA GLN A 56 -12.40 -16.65 0.49
C GLN A 56 -11.52 -17.71 1.14
N LEU A 57 -10.19 -17.58 0.99
CA LEU A 57 -9.24 -18.40 1.70
C LEU A 57 -9.50 -18.30 3.21
N ASP A 58 -9.32 -19.42 3.91
CA ASP A 58 -9.55 -19.45 5.36
C ASP A 58 -8.53 -18.54 6.07
N TYR A 59 -9.03 -17.40 6.55
CA TYR A 59 -8.22 -16.35 7.15
C TYR A 59 -7.39 -16.86 8.33
N GLN A 60 -7.99 -17.68 9.21
CA GLN A 60 -7.31 -18.22 10.38
C GLN A 60 -6.17 -19.18 10.02
N THR A 61 -6.36 -19.97 8.96
CA THR A 61 -5.32 -20.85 8.42
C THR A 61 -4.20 -20.04 7.78
N ALA A 62 -4.52 -19.00 7.01
CA ALA A 62 -3.53 -18.12 6.39
C ALA A 62 -2.66 -17.41 7.44
N LEU A 63 -3.29 -16.88 8.49
CA LEU A 63 -2.63 -16.23 9.60
C LEU A 63 -1.72 -17.20 10.38
N ARG A 64 -2.21 -18.41 10.67
CA ARG A 64 -1.41 -19.46 11.33
C ARG A 64 -0.17 -19.85 10.52
N ARG A 65 -0.32 -20.02 9.21
CA ARG A 65 0.83 -20.32 8.31
C ARG A 65 1.88 -19.24 8.37
N ASN A 66 1.49 -17.97 8.39
CA ASN A 66 2.43 -16.87 8.52
C ASN A 66 3.10 -16.85 9.91
N TYR A 67 2.39 -17.18 10.99
CA TYR A 67 3.01 -17.28 12.32
C TYR A 67 4.02 -18.43 12.43
N GLU A 68 3.73 -19.57 11.83
CA GLU A 68 4.59 -20.76 11.92
C GLU A 68 5.78 -20.70 10.94
N GLY A 69 5.58 -20.13 9.75
CA GLY A 69 6.54 -20.14 8.66
C GLY A 69 7.12 -18.79 8.26
N GLY A 70 6.61 -17.68 8.81
CA GLY A 70 6.91 -16.34 8.35
C GLY A 70 6.29 -16.00 6.98
N PRO A 71 6.51 -14.77 6.48
CA PRO A 71 6.05 -14.38 5.16
C PRO A 71 6.84 -15.12 4.07
N PRO A 72 6.27 -15.34 2.87
CA PRO A 72 7.01 -15.90 1.73
C PRO A 72 8.27 -15.09 1.43
N GLY A 73 9.42 -15.73 1.17
CA GLY A 73 10.68 -15.02 0.97
C GLY A 73 10.70 -14.04 -0.23
N ASP A 74 9.77 -14.20 -1.17
CA ASP A 74 9.57 -13.32 -2.32
C ASP A 74 8.50 -12.23 -2.08
N TRP A 75 7.99 -12.06 -0.85
CA TRP A 75 6.99 -11.05 -0.52
C TRP A 75 7.39 -9.63 -0.98
N PRO A 76 8.66 -9.15 -0.88
CA PRO A 76 9.01 -7.79 -1.30
C PRO A 76 8.82 -7.56 -2.81
N GLN A 77 8.77 -8.63 -3.59
CA GLN A 77 8.58 -8.56 -5.04
C GLN A 77 7.10 -8.43 -5.41
N ARG A 78 6.18 -8.54 -4.44
CA ARG A 78 4.74 -8.63 -4.69
C ARG A 78 3.88 -7.73 -3.80
N HIS A 79 4.32 -7.42 -2.60
CA HIS A 79 3.52 -6.79 -1.56
C HIS A 79 4.20 -5.55 -0.99
N VAL A 80 3.39 -4.61 -0.50
CA VAL A 80 3.87 -3.38 0.13
C VAL A 80 4.45 -3.62 1.53
N SER A 81 4.06 -4.70 2.19
CA SER A 81 4.55 -5.11 3.51
C SER A 81 4.62 -6.63 3.61
N SER A 82 5.28 -7.12 4.66
CA SER A 82 5.30 -8.55 4.94
C SER A 82 3.91 -9.07 5.31
N TYR A 83 3.15 -8.29 6.08
CA TYR A 83 1.81 -8.64 6.53
C TYR A 83 0.78 -8.69 5.38
N ALA A 84 0.96 -7.84 4.36
CA ALA A 84 0.17 -7.90 3.13
C ALA A 84 0.27 -9.25 2.40
N SER A 85 1.32 -10.05 2.64
CA SER A 85 1.44 -11.39 2.05
C SER A 85 0.59 -12.46 2.74
N VAL A 86 0.01 -12.16 3.90
CA VAL A 86 -0.73 -13.12 4.73
C VAL A 86 -2.02 -13.55 4.06
N HIS A 87 -2.79 -12.61 3.53
CA HIS A 87 -4.12 -12.87 2.99
C HIS A 87 -4.52 -11.77 2.00
N PRO A 88 -5.25 -12.06 0.90
CA PRO A 88 -5.66 -11.04 -0.07
C PRO A 88 -6.45 -9.87 0.54
N TRP A 89 -7.24 -10.13 1.59
CA TRP A 89 -7.96 -9.09 2.33
C TRP A 89 -7.02 -8.16 3.15
N GLU A 90 -5.91 -8.69 3.66
CA GLU A 90 -4.87 -7.91 4.34
C GLU A 90 -4.02 -7.13 3.33
N ASP A 91 -3.71 -7.75 2.19
CA ASP A 91 -3.01 -7.12 1.08
C ASP A 91 -3.76 -5.87 0.58
N TRP A 92 -5.10 -5.93 0.53
CA TRP A 92 -5.94 -4.77 0.29
C TRP A 92 -5.76 -3.68 1.34
N ALA A 93 -5.93 -4.02 2.62
CA ALA A 93 -5.91 -3.04 3.71
C ALA A 93 -4.55 -2.36 3.84
N GLU A 94 -3.46 -3.12 3.71
CA GLU A 94 -2.09 -2.62 3.68
C GLU A 94 -1.81 -1.75 2.45
N THR A 95 -2.26 -2.18 1.26
CA THR A 95 -2.13 -1.37 0.03
C THR A 95 -2.93 -0.07 0.14
N TRP A 96 -4.14 -0.13 0.69
CA TRP A 96 -4.98 1.05 0.94
C TRP A 96 -4.31 2.02 1.91
N ALA A 97 -3.77 1.51 3.02
CA ALA A 97 -3.07 2.32 3.99
C ALA A 97 -1.84 3.00 3.36
N HIS A 98 -1.10 2.26 2.53
CA HIS A 98 0.04 2.77 1.80
C HIS A 98 -0.36 3.84 0.78
N TYR A 99 -1.47 3.64 0.05
CA TYR A 99 -2.02 4.61 -0.88
C TYR A 99 -2.38 5.94 -0.19
N LEU A 100 -3.04 5.89 0.98
CA LEU A 100 -3.33 7.09 1.77
C LEU A 100 -2.06 7.75 2.31
N HIS A 101 -1.10 6.95 2.77
CA HIS A 101 0.18 7.46 3.24
C HIS A 101 0.93 8.24 2.14
N MET A 102 1.00 7.68 0.93
CA MET A 102 1.58 8.34 -0.24
C MET A 102 0.89 9.67 -0.53
N LEU A 103 -0.45 9.65 -0.68
CA LEU A 103 -1.20 10.86 -1.04
C LEU A 103 -1.12 11.95 0.02
N ASP A 104 -1.27 11.61 1.30
CA ASP A 104 -1.23 12.61 2.37
C ASP A 104 0.15 13.23 2.52
N SER A 105 1.21 12.43 2.35
CA SER A 105 2.61 12.90 2.45
C SER A 105 2.98 13.79 1.26
N LEU A 106 2.59 13.40 0.03
CA LEU A 106 2.76 14.25 -1.16
C LEU A 106 2.00 15.57 -1.04
N ASN A 107 0.74 15.53 -0.63
CA ASN A 107 -0.06 16.75 -0.45
C ASN A 107 0.56 17.67 0.61
N THR A 108 1.14 17.10 1.66
CA THR A 108 1.88 17.88 2.67
C THR A 108 3.11 18.53 2.05
N ALA A 109 3.94 17.77 1.32
CA ALA A 109 5.14 18.29 0.65
C ALA A 109 4.82 19.44 -0.32
N LEU A 110 3.79 19.24 -1.18
CA LEU A 110 3.30 20.27 -2.11
C LEU A 110 2.80 21.53 -1.36
N GLY A 111 2.12 21.36 -0.23
CA GLY A 111 1.69 22.47 0.62
C GLY A 111 2.84 23.32 1.18
N PHE A 112 4.04 22.74 1.27
CA PHE A 112 5.27 23.45 1.66
C PHE A 112 6.14 23.88 0.47
N GLY A 113 5.69 23.68 -0.77
CA GLY A 113 6.42 24.05 -1.99
C GLY A 113 7.60 23.13 -2.31
N LEU A 114 7.60 21.90 -1.80
CA LEU A 114 8.58 20.88 -2.19
C LEU A 114 8.07 20.19 -3.46
N GLU A 115 8.70 20.49 -4.59
CA GLU A 115 8.50 19.80 -5.86
C GLU A 115 9.67 18.83 -6.07
N ALA A 116 9.35 17.58 -6.46
CA ALA A 116 10.34 16.51 -6.57
C ALA A 116 11.10 16.53 -7.91
N ASP A 117 10.64 17.32 -8.88
CA ASP A 117 11.11 17.36 -10.27
C ASP A 117 12.59 17.76 -10.45
N ASP A 118 13.23 18.33 -9.43
CA ASP A 118 14.62 18.83 -9.46
C ASP A 118 15.67 17.84 -8.90
N LEU A 119 15.26 16.62 -8.54
CA LEU A 119 16.15 15.65 -7.91
C LEU A 119 16.66 14.65 -8.95
N GLU A 120 17.94 14.73 -9.30
CA GLU A 120 18.62 13.68 -10.08
C GLU A 120 18.71 12.41 -9.21
N PHE A 121 17.69 11.56 -9.28
CA PHE A 121 17.66 10.26 -8.62
C PHE A 121 17.70 9.14 -9.66
N ASP A 122 18.63 8.21 -9.49
CA ASP A 122 18.97 7.16 -10.47
C ASP A 122 18.00 5.95 -10.39
N ALA A 123 16.70 6.22 -10.26
CA ALA A 123 15.67 5.18 -10.27
C ALA A 123 14.92 5.18 -11.61
N GLU A 124 14.78 3.99 -12.21
CA GLU A 124 13.91 3.86 -13.39
C GLU A 124 12.46 4.17 -13.00
N PRO A 125 11.81 5.17 -13.64
CA PRO A 125 10.45 5.53 -13.31
C PRO A 125 9.48 4.42 -13.69
N PHE A 126 8.40 4.27 -12.91
CA PHE A 126 7.30 3.39 -13.30
C PHE A 126 6.64 3.91 -14.57
N ARG A 127 6.20 2.97 -15.41
CA ARG A 127 5.53 3.23 -16.70
C ARG A 127 4.18 2.54 -16.76
N ALA A 128 3.44 2.77 -17.84
CA ALA A 128 2.10 2.24 -18.04
C ALA A 128 2.01 0.70 -17.90
N ASP A 129 3.08 -0.05 -18.19
CA ASP A 129 3.17 -1.50 -18.02
C ASP A 129 3.08 -1.97 -16.55
N SER A 130 3.29 -1.06 -15.61
CA SER A 130 3.24 -1.31 -14.17
C SER A 130 1.83 -1.13 -13.60
N LEU A 131 0.89 -0.59 -14.39
CA LEU A 131 -0.46 -0.25 -13.94
C LEU A 131 -1.43 -1.43 -14.03
N PHE A 132 -2.50 -1.36 -13.23
CA PHE A 132 -3.65 -2.25 -13.34
C PHE A 132 -4.40 -2.06 -14.65
N ASP A 133 -4.66 -0.80 -15.02
CA ASP A 133 -5.31 -0.42 -16.26
C ASP A 133 -4.46 0.65 -16.96
N PRO A 134 -3.56 0.25 -17.88
CA PRO A 134 -2.68 1.16 -18.59
C PRO A 134 -3.42 2.15 -19.50
N GLN A 135 -4.70 1.90 -19.79
CA GLN A 135 -5.53 2.73 -20.68
C GLN A 135 -6.52 3.60 -19.89
N ALA A 136 -6.47 3.57 -18.56
CA ALA A 136 -7.28 4.44 -17.71
C ALA A 136 -7.00 5.92 -18.04
N THR A 137 -8.05 6.74 -18.07
CA THR A 137 -7.94 8.16 -18.43
C THR A 137 -7.04 8.98 -17.50
N ASP A 138 -6.81 8.51 -16.28
CA ASP A 138 -5.93 9.14 -15.28
C ASP A 138 -4.63 8.37 -15.04
N ALA A 139 -4.29 7.38 -15.88
CA ALA A 139 -3.07 6.58 -15.77
C ALA A 139 -1.80 7.44 -15.72
N GLU A 140 -1.65 8.41 -16.62
CA GLU A 140 -0.49 9.31 -16.64
C GLU A 140 -0.41 10.17 -15.38
N ARG A 141 -1.55 10.64 -14.87
CA ARG A 141 -1.61 11.43 -13.63
C ARG A 141 -1.22 10.59 -12.41
N PHE A 142 -1.67 9.34 -12.35
CA PHE A 142 -1.27 8.43 -11.28
C PHE A 142 0.23 8.12 -11.34
N LEU A 143 0.79 7.88 -12.53
CA LEU A 143 2.23 7.66 -12.70
C LEU A 143 3.05 8.86 -12.26
N ALA A 144 2.62 10.08 -12.60
CA ALA A 144 3.28 11.31 -12.13
C ALA A 144 3.29 11.36 -10.59
N LEU A 145 2.13 11.16 -9.95
CA LEU A 145 2.03 11.12 -8.48
C LEU A 145 2.94 10.05 -7.86
N LEU A 146 2.93 8.83 -8.41
CA LEU A 146 3.73 7.72 -7.91
C LEU A 146 5.24 7.97 -8.06
N ASN A 147 5.69 8.48 -9.20
CA ASN A 147 7.11 8.73 -9.42
C ASN A 147 7.61 9.90 -8.55
N SER A 148 6.82 10.97 -8.38
CA SER A 148 7.15 12.04 -7.41
C SER A 148 7.20 11.52 -5.96
N TRP A 149 6.39 10.51 -5.60
CA TRP A 149 6.49 9.87 -4.29
C TRP A 149 7.81 9.10 -4.11
N VAL A 150 8.25 8.37 -5.14
CA VAL A 150 9.53 7.65 -5.12
C VAL A 150 10.70 8.62 -4.92
N GLU A 151 10.71 9.73 -5.63
CA GLU A 151 11.74 10.78 -5.48
C GLU A 151 11.69 11.43 -4.08
N LEU A 152 10.50 11.78 -3.60
CA LEU A 152 10.33 12.39 -2.28
C LEU A 152 10.83 11.44 -1.17
N THR A 153 10.47 10.16 -1.24
CA THR A 153 10.90 9.18 -0.23
C THR A 153 12.40 8.92 -0.27
N ALA A 154 13.03 8.98 -1.44
CA ALA A 154 14.48 8.93 -1.55
C ALA A 154 15.14 10.09 -0.79
N VAL A 155 14.65 11.33 -0.97
CA VAL A 155 15.16 12.49 -0.23
C VAL A 155 14.93 12.35 1.27
N LEU A 156 13.75 11.91 1.70
CA LEU A 156 13.47 11.69 3.13
C LEU A 156 14.42 10.67 3.75
N ASN A 157 14.74 9.60 3.03
CA ASN A 157 15.70 8.60 3.48
C ASN A 157 17.12 9.16 3.55
N GLU A 158 17.58 9.88 2.52
CA GLU A 158 18.91 10.51 2.53
C GLU A 158 19.05 11.54 3.67
N LEU A 159 18.02 12.36 3.89
CA LEU A 159 17.98 13.28 5.03
C LEU A 159 18.07 12.51 6.36
N SER A 160 17.30 11.43 6.51
CA SER A 160 17.34 10.58 7.72
C SER A 160 18.73 10.01 7.98
N ARG A 161 19.35 9.42 6.95
CA ARG A 161 20.70 8.85 7.00
C ARG A 161 21.75 9.90 7.36
N SER A 162 21.63 11.12 6.83
CA SER A 162 22.54 12.23 7.14
C SER A 162 22.50 12.64 8.62
N MET A 163 21.37 12.41 9.29
CA MET A 163 21.18 12.62 10.72
C MET A 163 21.50 11.38 11.57
N GLY A 164 22.02 10.30 10.96
CA GLY A 164 22.29 9.03 11.63
C GLY A 164 21.02 8.27 12.06
N GLN A 165 19.87 8.58 11.46
CA GLN A 165 18.60 7.90 11.70
C GLN A 165 18.36 6.82 10.63
N PRO A 166 17.57 5.77 10.94
CA PRO A 166 17.16 4.78 9.94
C PRO A 166 16.27 5.40 8.86
N ASP A 167 16.11 4.72 7.74
CA ASP A 167 15.22 5.16 6.66
C ASP A 167 13.81 5.49 7.16
N LEU A 168 13.36 6.71 6.87
CA LEU A 168 12.00 7.15 7.16
C LEU A 168 10.97 6.47 6.28
N TYR A 169 11.36 5.81 5.19
CA TYR A 169 10.51 5.04 4.30
C TYR A 169 11.31 3.83 3.79
N PRO A 170 11.28 2.67 4.48
CA PRO A 170 12.10 1.51 4.12
C PRO A 170 11.43 0.60 3.05
N PHE A 171 10.35 1.04 2.42
CA PHE A 171 9.58 0.21 1.49
C PHE A 171 10.14 0.25 0.07
N VAL A 172 10.20 -0.91 -0.56
CA VAL A 172 10.53 -1.03 -1.98
C VAL A 172 9.25 -1.34 -2.75
N LEU A 173 8.84 -0.44 -3.63
CA LEU A 173 7.67 -0.66 -4.47
C LEU A 173 8.04 -1.55 -5.66
N SER A 174 7.39 -2.71 -5.75
CA SER A 174 7.51 -3.61 -6.90
C SER A 174 6.43 -3.29 -7.94
N LYS A 175 6.62 -3.71 -9.21
CA LYS A 175 5.57 -3.55 -10.25
C LYS A 175 4.22 -4.17 -9.82
N PRO A 176 4.16 -5.37 -9.19
CA PRO A 176 2.90 -5.89 -8.65
C PRO A 176 2.29 -5.02 -7.53
N ALA A 177 3.11 -4.45 -6.63
CA ALA A 177 2.61 -3.54 -5.60
C ALA A 177 2.06 -2.24 -6.23
N VAL A 178 2.73 -1.70 -7.25
CA VAL A 178 2.25 -0.54 -8.04
C VAL A 178 0.93 -0.84 -8.74
N LYS A 179 0.77 -2.04 -9.32
CA LYS A 179 -0.49 -2.48 -9.90
C LYS A 179 -1.63 -2.47 -8.88
N LYS A 180 -1.38 -2.92 -7.64
CA LYS A 180 -2.34 -2.88 -6.53
C LYS A 180 -2.67 -1.44 -6.11
N LEU A 181 -1.67 -0.58 -5.99
CA LEU A 181 -1.88 0.85 -5.70
C LEU A 181 -2.73 1.54 -6.78
N HIS A 182 -2.47 1.24 -8.07
CA HIS A 182 -3.27 1.76 -9.16
C HIS A 182 -4.71 1.23 -9.10
N PHE A 183 -4.91 -0.04 -8.75
CA PHE A 183 -6.25 -0.60 -8.56
C PHE A 183 -7.02 0.15 -7.47
N VAL A 184 -6.42 0.39 -6.31
CA VAL A 184 -7.03 1.21 -5.23
C VAL A 184 -7.37 2.61 -5.75
N HIS A 185 -6.45 3.25 -6.48
CA HIS A 185 -6.70 4.55 -7.10
C HIS A 185 -7.92 4.53 -8.01
N THR A 186 -8.01 3.58 -8.94
CA THR A 186 -9.13 3.44 -9.88
C THR A 186 -10.47 3.26 -9.15
N VAL A 187 -10.53 2.40 -8.13
CA VAL A 187 -11.74 2.17 -7.31
C VAL A 187 -12.19 3.44 -6.59
N VAL A 188 -11.25 4.16 -5.96
CA VAL A 188 -11.53 5.43 -5.27
C VAL A 188 -12.02 6.51 -6.24
N ARG A 189 -11.46 6.58 -7.45
CA ARG A 189 -11.86 7.55 -8.48
C ARG A 189 -13.24 7.26 -9.03
N ASP A 190 -13.55 6.00 -9.32
CA ASP A 190 -14.88 5.56 -9.78
C ASP A 190 -15.97 5.86 -8.76
N SER A 191 -15.72 5.59 -7.47
CA SER A 191 -16.70 5.89 -6.40
C SER A 191 -16.97 7.38 -6.17
N ARG A 192 -16.02 8.26 -6.55
CA ARG A 192 -16.23 9.73 -6.53
C ARG A 192 -17.04 10.21 -7.73
N ALA A 193 -16.95 9.54 -8.87
CA ALA A 193 -17.72 9.84 -10.08
C ALA A 193 -19.14 9.28 -10.03
N THR A 194 -19.33 8.15 -9.34
CA THR A 194 -20.62 7.49 -9.15
C THR A 194 -20.91 7.41 -7.65
N PRO A 195 -21.73 8.33 -7.09
CA PRO A 195 -22.11 8.25 -5.69
C PRO A 195 -22.72 6.88 -5.41
N VAL A 196 -22.16 6.17 -4.43
CA VAL A 196 -22.73 4.89 -4.00
C VAL A 196 -24.11 5.17 -3.41
N PRO A 197 -25.17 4.44 -3.84
CA PRO A 197 -26.52 4.63 -3.32
C PRO A 197 -26.61 4.45 -1.79
#